data_AF-A6G4L1-F1
#
_entry.id   AF-A6G4L1-F1
#
_cell.length_a   1.000
_cell.length_b   1.000
_cell.length_c   1.000
_cell.angle_alpha   90.00
_cell.angle_beta   90.00
_cell.angle_gamma   90.00
#
_symmetry.space_group_name_H-M   'P 1'
#
loop_
_entity.id
_entity.type
_entity.pdbx_description
1 polymer ?
#
loop_
_entity_poly.entity_id
_entity_poly.type
_entity_poly.pdbx_seq_one_letter_code
_entity_poly.pdbx_strand_id
1 'polypeptide(L)'
;MWAELEREFLACHRDPTNVALHLLTTPLGLFGAFGLAALVHPMAAAGLALVYALSLVSVAPRGLWLASTVLLGGIAAAAMQATQVLDAPWWAYAAALAAGYLLQDAAHGISGEKTFQSTYQGDEDGKFQRLALRDLGIHTWLLVPLVFAAVVPHLSRLRVFLPRVRIVDTTLHDAVALADIELVRRWVAEQEPSEDHTTHWWFHDPPADIQAALQRLAESEELRAAFERVHPGWAVEIVPEMNEIYVAAANAQRSSDTVFYMPHVDGPFAVWPFATVYRGLLAVTENSRVQTRFIHPTVHNEPLSYVLTKADFLAFDFNREPHYICDLPGRQDPEQRCVLKLHYVVYPKFLRTWGELLARATGYYDDRARALFVATLTPKNLIQRAATNLVLGTTKTFNFLGLHAGLTNLAYIAALGIASAASQSMLPLLIGASFVHYLLYIAVFHLRESISFGEFKRDALLFRTVAHAMLLGLYVSTIASHGINWLSLGLILGGYGLASAATYALGLDQTYFGVELGQVQPRRVTSFPYNVVPHPMIVGTLVALVGYYVHGPMRELAPWLVPMHIAFYLVHLGQEMLDTRRAEAEAESGTGDT
;
A
#
# COMPACT_ATOMS: atom_id res chain seq x y z
N MET A 1 -34.26 11.01 2.59
CA MET A 1 -33.34 12.02 3.14
C MET A 1 -31.89 11.55 3.07
N TRP A 2 -31.40 10.64 3.95
CA TRP A 2 -29.99 10.22 3.94
C TRP A 2 -29.49 9.77 2.55
N ALA A 3 -30.12 8.75 1.95
CA ALA A 3 -29.66 8.20 0.66
C ALA A 3 -29.67 9.20 -0.51
N GLU A 4 -30.52 10.22 -0.44
CA GLU A 4 -30.61 11.26 -1.46
C GLU A 4 -29.47 12.26 -1.29
N LEU A 5 -29.27 12.78 -0.07
CA LEU A 5 -28.16 13.66 0.28
C LEU A 5 -26.80 12.99 0.07
N GLU A 6 -26.67 11.71 0.43
CA GLU A 6 -25.47 10.93 0.18
C GLU A 6 -25.14 10.90 -1.31
N ARG A 7 -26.11 10.55 -2.15
CA ARG A 7 -25.91 10.49 -3.60
C ARG A 7 -25.51 11.84 -4.20
N GLU A 8 -26.15 12.93 -3.78
CA GLU A 8 -25.82 14.26 -4.28
C GLU A 8 -24.46 14.75 -3.78
N PHE A 9 -24.14 14.50 -2.49
CA PHE A 9 -22.83 14.80 -1.92
C PHE A 9 -21.72 14.04 -2.65
N LEU A 10 -21.91 12.74 -2.89
CA LEU A 10 -20.98 11.89 -3.65
C LEU A 10 -20.81 12.36 -5.09
N ALA A 11 -21.83 12.97 -5.70
CA ALA A 11 -21.71 13.53 -7.04
C ALA A 11 -20.73 14.72 -7.12
N CYS A 12 -20.52 15.42 -6.00
CA CYS A 12 -19.57 16.52 -5.82
C CYS A 12 -18.20 16.10 -5.26
N HIS A 13 -18.01 14.80 -4.96
CA HIS A 13 -16.83 14.26 -4.26
C HIS A 13 -16.34 12.94 -4.89
N ARG A 14 -16.08 12.96 -6.20
CA ARG A 14 -15.63 11.79 -6.98
C ARG A 14 -14.11 11.70 -7.05
N ASP A 15 -13.40 12.82 -6.86
CA ASP A 15 -11.95 12.86 -6.84
C ASP A 15 -11.41 12.46 -5.45
N PRO A 16 -10.51 11.47 -5.35
CA PRO A 16 -9.99 11.01 -4.06
C PRO A 16 -9.14 12.07 -3.35
N THR A 17 -8.50 12.98 -4.10
CA THR A 17 -7.76 14.12 -3.53
C THR A 17 -8.71 15.07 -2.83
N ASN A 18 -9.85 15.37 -3.45
CA ASN A 18 -10.87 16.22 -2.84
C ASN A 18 -11.38 15.62 -1.53
N VAL A 19 -11.69 14.32 -1.55
CA VAL A 19 -12.16 13.60 -0.34
C VAL A 19 -11.09 13.53 0.74
N ALA A 20 -9.82 13.29 0.39
CA ALA A 20 -8.71 13.27 1.34
C ALA A 20 -8.50 14.65 2.00
N LEU A 21 -8.62 15.73 1.24
CA LEU A 21 -8.56 17.08 1.78
C LEU A 21 -9.74 17.35 2.72
N HIS A 22 -10.96 16.93 2.36
CA HIS A 22 -12.13 17.04 3.22
C HIS A 22 -12.02 16.25 4.53
N LEU A 23 -11.32 15.11 4.51
CA LEU A 23 -10.99 14.35 5.72
C LEU A 23 -10.04 15.09 6.68
N LEU A 24 -9.28 16.07 6.21
CA LEU A 24 -8.39 16.89 7.04
C LEU A 24 -9.05 18.20 7.46
N THR A 25 -9.73 18.86 6.53
CA THR A 25 -10.31 20.19 6.73
C THR A 25 -11.57 20.14 7.59
N THR A 26 -12.37 19.07 7.51
CA THR A 26 -13.56 18.90 8.36
C THR A 26 -13.19 18.75 9.84
N PRO A 27 -12.26 17.86 10.24
CA PRO A 27 -11.77 17.81 11.62
C PRO A 27 -11.13 19.12 12.09
N LEU A 28 -10.39 19.82 11.22
CA LEU A 28 -9.79 21.12 11.56
C LEU A 28 -10.84 22.17 11.89
N GLY A 29 -11.91 22.25 11.08
CA GLY A 29 -13.04 23.13 11.33
C GLY A 29 -13.75 22.81 12.65
N LEU A 30 -14.02 21.52 12.89
CA LEU A 30 -14.64 21.04 14.13
C LEU A 30 -13.76 21.28 15.36
N PHE A 31 -12.44 21.12 15.24
CA PHE A 31 -11.49 21.46 16.30
C PHE A 31 -11.57 22.93 16.68
N GLY A 32 -11.64 23.83 15.69
CA GLY A 32 -11.88 25.25 15.93
C GLY A 32 -13.21 25.51 16.65
N ALA A 33 -14.31 24.94 16.18
CA ALA A 33 -15.63 25.10 16.81
C ALA A 33 -15.67 24.57 18.25
N PHE A 34 -15.11 23.37 18.50
CA PHE A 34 -15.07 22.77 19.83
C PHE A 34 -14.11 23.49 20.76
N GLY A 35 -12.98 24.00 20.25
CA GLY A 35 -12.04 24.82 21.02
C GLY A 35 -12.66 26.13 21.49
N LEU A 36 -13.41 26.82 20.62
CA LEU A 36 -14.19 28.00 21.01
C LEU A 36 -15.22 27.68 22.09
N ALA A 37 -15.88 26.52 22.02
CA ALA A 37 -16.79 26.08 23.08
C ALA A 37 -16.05 25.76 24.39
N ALA A 38 -14.90 25.09 24.31
CA ALA A 38 -14.07 24.73 25.46
C ALA A 38 -13.56 25.96 26.23
N LEU A 39 -13.32 27.08 25.54
CA LEU A 39 -12.97 28.37 26.17
C LEU A 39 -14.08 28.94 27.04
N VAL A 40 -15.35 28.68 26.70
CA VAL A 40 -16.50 29.10 27.53
C VAL A 40 -16.62 28.21 28.76
N HIS A 41 -16.51 26.89 28.57
CA HIS A 41 -16.50 25.92 29.66
C HIS A 41 -15.79 24.64 29.21
N PRO A 42 -14.91 24.03 30.03
CA PRO A 42 -14.12 22.88 29.60
C PRO A 42 -14.95 21.69 29.09
N MET A 43 -16.12 21.45 29.70
CA MET A 43 -17.01 20.36 29.29
C MET A 43 -17.94 20.71 28.12
N ALA A 44 -17.97 21.96 27.65
CA ALA A 44 -18.87 22.37 26.56
C ALA A 44 -18.52 21.69 25.23
N ALA A 45 -17.23 21.48 24.95
CA ALA A 45 -16.79 20.71 23.79
C ALA A 45 -17.32 19.27 23.80
N ALA A 46 -17.18 18.58 24.94
CA ALA A 46 -17.68 17.22 25.11
C ALA A 46 -19.22 17.16 25.01
N GLY A 47 -19.92 18.14 25.61
CA GLY A 47 -21.37 18.26 25.51
C GLY A 47 -21.84 18.47 24.06
N LEU A 48 -21.18 19.36 23.31
CA LEU A 48 -21.50 19.63 21.92
C LEU A 48 -21.24 18.41 21.03
N ALA A 49 -20.12 17.71 21.23
CA ALA A 49 -19.83 16.46 20.52
C ALA A 49 -20.85 15.36 20.82
N LEU A 50 -21.29 15.22 22.09
CA LEU A 50 -22.33 14.26 22.47
C LEU A 50 -23.68 14.59 21.84
N VAL A 51 -24.11 15.85 21.88
CA VAL A 51 -25.36 16.31 21.25
C VAL A 51 -25.32 16.05 19.74
N TYR A 52 -24.20 16.37 19.10
CA TYR A 52 -24.01 16.07 17.68
C TYR A 52 -24.10 14.55 17.42
N ALA A 53 -23.33 13.73 18.13
CA ALA A 53 -23.35 12.28 17.97
C ALA A 53 -24.75 11.66 18.19
N LEU A 54 -25.48 12.10 19.23
CA LEU A 54 -26.84 11.64 19.52
C LEU A 54 -27.84 12.07 18.44
N SER A 55 -27.69 13.27 17.88
CA SER A 55 -28.56 13.74 16.79
C SER A 55 -28.43 12.89 15.53
N LEU A 56 -27.28 12.23 15.32
CA LEU A 56 -27.03 11.40 14.14
C LEU A 56 -27.58 9.96 14.24
N VAL A 57 -27.92 9.47 15.46
CA VAL A 57 -28.31 8.07 15.73
C VAL A 57 -29.43 7.56 14.82
N SER A 58 -30.44 8.40 14.57
CA SER A 58 -31.64 8.02 13.81
C SER A 58 -31.54 8.32 12.32
N VAL A 59 -30.46 8.95 11.87
CA VAL A 59 -30.35 9.48 10.50
C VAL A 59 -29.21 8.84 9.71
N ALA A 60 -28.04 8.67 10.32
CA ALA A 60 -26.88 8.09 9.67
C ALA A 60 -26.87 6.56 9.78
N PRO A 61 -26.37 5.82 8.76
CA PRO A 61 -26.09 4.40 8.88
C PRO A 61 -25.23 4.08 10.10
N ARG A 62 -25.51 2.98 10.80
CA ARG A 62 -24.89 2.65 12.10
C ARG A 62 -23.36 2.71 12.08
N GLY A 63 -22.72 2.23 11.02
CA GLY A 63 -21.26 2.28 10.86
C GLY A 63 -20.72 3.72 10.75
N LEU A 64 -21.37 4.55 9.93
CA LEU A 64 -21.00 5.96 9.76
C LEU A 64 -21.29 6.79 11.01
N TRP A 65 -22.38 6.48 11.72
CA TRP A 65 -22.70 7.07 13.02
C TRP A 65 -21.62 6.77 14.05
N LEU A 66 -21.20 5.50 14.16
CA LEU A 66 -20.16 5.10 15.10
C LEU A 66 -18.83 5.79 14.78
N ALA A 67 -18.42 5.81 13.50
CA ALA A 67 -17.20 6.50 13.06
C ALA A 67 -17.26 8.01 13.36
N SER A 68 -18.40 8.65 13.09
CA SER A 68 -18.64 10.06 13.42
C SER A 68 -18.53 10.31 14.92
N THR A 69 -19.12 9.45 15.74
CA THR A 69 -19.11 9.58 17.21
C THR A 69 -17.68 9.51 17.76
N VAL A 70 -16.88 8.55 17.27
CA VAL A 70 -15.47 8.40 17.67
C VAL A 70 -14.66 9.64 17.26
N LEU A 71 -14.82 10.12 16.02
CA LEU A 71 -14.12 11.32 15.55
C LEU A 71 -14.49 12.55 16.38
N LEU A 72 -15.79 12.79 16.59
CA LEU A 72 -16.30 13.93 17.36
C LEU A 72 -15.77 13.89 18.80
N GLY A 73 -15.78 12.72 19.45
CA GLY A 73 -15.21 12.55 20.79
C GLY A 73 -13.72 12.83 20.84
N GLY A 74 -12.95 12.34 19.86
CA GLY A 74 -11.51 12.59 19.75
C GLY A 74 -11.18 14.08 19.55
N ILE A 75 -11.90 14.76 18.65
CA ILE A 75 -11.72 16.21 18.41
C ILE A 75 -12.09 17.02 19.65
N ALA A 76 -13.18 16.66 20.34
CA ALA A 76 -13.57 17.33 21.58
C ALA A 76 -12.52 17.17 22.67
N ALA A 77 -11.98 15.97 22.87
CA ALA A 77 -10.90 15.73 23.82
C ALA A 77 -9.63 16.52 23.46
N ALA A 78 -9.26 16.58 22.18
CA ALA A 78 -8.12 17.36 21.71
C ALA A 78 -8.32 18.87 21.95
N ALA A 79 -9.52 19.39 21.67
CA ALA A 79 -9.86 20.79 21.91
C ALA A 79 -9.83 21.15 23.41
N MET A 80 -10.34 20.25 24.27
CA MET A 80 -10.27 20.39 25.72
C MET A 80 -8.82 20.41 26.20
N GLN A 81 -7.98 19.49 25.72
CA GLN A 81 -6.57 19.42 26.10
C GLN A 81 -5.80 20.67 25.61
N ALA A 82 -6.03 21.11 24.37
CA ALA A 82 -5.42 22.33 23.86
C ALA A 82 -5.80 23.56 24.69
N THR A 83 -7.04 23.62 25.18
CA THR A 83 -7.50 24.73 26.02
C THR A 83 -6.93 24.65 27.43
N GLN A 84 -6.98 23.48 28.07
CA GLN A 84 -6.65 23.34 29.50
C GLN A 84 -5.15 23.16 29.78
N VAL A 85 -4.42 22.55 28.84
CA VAL A 85 -3.01 22.17 29.06
C VAL A 85 -2.08 23.06 28.25
N LEU A 86 -2.45 23.37 27.00
CA LEU A 86 -1.60 24.17 26.10
C LEU A 86 -1.92 25.67 26.15
N ASP A 87 -2.95 26.07 26.90
CA ASP A 87 -3.44 27.45 27.02
C ASP A 87 -3.58 28.14 25.66
N ALA A 88 -4.10 27.40 24.67
CA ALA A 88 -4.19 27.89 23.30
C ALA A 88 -5.19 29.06 23.22
N PRO A 89 -4.80 30.18 22.58
CA PRO A 89 -5.61 31.40 22.56
C PRO A 89 -6.82 31.27 21.61
N TRP A 90 -7.88 32.05 21.86
CA TRP A 90 -9.12 32.02 21.08
C TRP A 90 -8.93 32.21 19.56
N TRP A 91 -7.96 33.02 19.15
CA TRP A 91 -7.70 33.28 17.73
C TRP A 91 -7.17 32.03 17.02
N ALA A 92 -6.52 31.10 17.72
CA ALA A 92 -6.04 29.86 17.12
C ALA A 92 -7.23 28.96 16.72
N TYR A 93 -8.26 28.90 17.55
CA TYR A 93 -9.49 28.17 17.24
C TYR A 93 -10.32 28.85 16.15
N ALA A 94 -10.41 30.19 16.19
CA ALA A 94 -11.05 30.95 15.11
C ALA A 94 -10.32 30.76 13.77
N ALA A 95 -8.99 30.77 13.78
CA ALA A 95 -8.17 30.51 12.60
C ALA A 95 -8.34 29.07 12.09
N ALA A 96 -8.37 28.07 12.98
CA ALA A 96 -8.65 26.67 12.60
C ALA A 96 -10.04 26.50 11.98
N LEU A 97 -11.07 27.15 12.55
CA LEU A 97 -12.42 27.14 11.99
C LEU A 97 -12.47 27.78 10.59
N ALA A 98 -11.87 28.97 10.44
CA ALA A 98 -11.80 29.68 9.16
C ALA A 98 -10.99 28.90 8.11
N ALA A 99 -9.83 28.36 8.49
CA ALA A 99 -8.99 27.53 7.62
C ALA A 99 -9.72 26.25 7.21
N GLY A 100 -10.40 25.57 8.13
CA GLY A 100 -11.21 24.40 7.83
C GLY A 100 -12.25 24.67 6.74
N TYR A 101 -12.97 25.79 6.85
CA TYR A 101 -13.95 26.19 5.83
C TYR A 101 -13.30 26.58 4.49
N LEU A 102 -12.32 27.49 4.49
CA LEU A 102 -11.70 28.00 3.26
C LEU A 102 -10.93 26.90 2.50
N LEU A 103 -10.32 25.96 3.22
CA LEU A 103 -9.58 24.85 2.61
C LEU A 103 -10.52 23.78 2.02
N GLN A 104 -11.77 23.66 2.48
CA GLN A 104 -12.78 22.82 1.81
C GLN A 104 -13.12 23.39 0.42
N ASP A 105 -13.37 24.70 0.32
CA ASP A 105 -13.59 25.35 -0.98
C ASP A 105 -12.35 25.25 -1.88
N ALA A 106 -11.14 25.40 -1.32
CA ALA A 106 -9.91 25.22 -2.08
C ALA A 106 -9.73 23.79 -2.59
N ALA A 107 -10.17 22.76 -1.84
CA ALA A 107 -10.10 21.37 -2.26
C ALA A 107 -10.94 21.10 -3.52
N HIS A 108 -12.12 21.71 -3.60
CA HIS A 108 -12.95 21.71 -4.81
C HIS A 108 -12.27 22.44 -5.98
N GLY A 109 -11.63 23.58 -5.73
CA GLY A 109 -10.86 24.30 -6.74
C GLY A 109 -9.68 23.49 -7.31
N ILE A 110 -8.95 22.77 -6.44
CA ILE A 110 -7.81 21.91 -6.83
C ILE A 110 -8.27 20.70 -7.64
N SER A 111 -9.39 20.09 -7.27
CA SER A 111 -9.94 18.90 -7.93
C SER A 111 -10.77 19.20 -9.18
N GLY A 112 -11.17 20.46 -9.39
CA GLY A 112 -12.08 20.86 -10.46
C GLY A 112 -13.52 20.39 -10.24
N GLU A 113 -13.88 19.99 -9.02
CA GLU A 113 -15.23 19.55 -8.66
C GLU A 113 -16.08 20.71 -8.16
N LYS A 114 -17.40 20.66 -8.38
CA LYS A 114 -18.32 21.65 -7.81
C LYS A 114 -18.49 21.41 -6.32
N THR A 115 -18.59 22.48 -5.52
CA THR A 115 -18.95 22.35 -4.10
C THR A 115 -20.39 21.85 -3.98
N PHE A 116 -20.68 20.99 -3.00
CA PHE A 116 -22.07 20.61 -2.73
C PHE A 116 -22.91 21.84 -2.36
N GLN A 117 -22.30 22.83 -1.69
CA GLN A 117 -22.95 24.10 -1.39
C GLN A 117 -23.42 24.87 -2.64
N SER A 118 -22.68 24.79 -3.75
CA SER A 118 -23.07 25.46 -5.00
C SER A 118 -24.32 24.87 -5.66
N THR A 119 -24.73 23.62 -5.35
CA THR A 119 -25.89 22.98 -5.99
C THR A 119 -27.22 23.56 -5.51
N TYR A 120 -27.23 24.14 -4.31
CA TYR A 120 -28.36 24.84 -3.71
C TYR A 120 -28.06 26.33 -3.47
N GLN A 121 -27.08 26.91 -4.17
CA GLN A 121 -26.79 28.35 -4.22
C GLN A 121 -26.93 28.85 -5.67
N GLY A 122 -28.10 29.35 -6.04
CA GLY A 122 -28.41 29.80 -7.40
C GLY A 122 -29.89 29.71 -7.74
N ASP A 123 -30.72 30.60 -7.20
CA ASP A 123 -31.97 31.02 -7.85
C ASP A 123 -32.41 32.42 -7.34
N GLU A 124 -32.88 33.28 -8.24
CA GLU A 124 -33.02 34.75 -8.01
C GLU A 124 -34.23 35.16 -7.13
N ASP A 125 -35.14 34.24 -6.83
CA ASP A 125 -36.39 34.56 -6.12
C ASP A 125 -36.28 34.29 -4.61
N GLY A 126 -36.16 35.35 -3.80
CA GLY A 126 -35.91 35.37 -2.34
C GLY A 126 -36.75 34.47 -1.39
N LYS A 127 -37.64 33.60 -1.87
CA LYS A 127 -38.07 32.36 -1.16
C LYS A 127 -36.90 31.40 -0.91
N PHE A 128 -35.83 31.56 -1.68
CA PHE A 128 -34.60 30.79 -1.66
C PHE A 128 -33.81 30.85 -0.35
N GLN A 129 -33.70 32.02 0.31
CA GLN A 129 -32.81 32.18 1.47
C GLN A 129 -33.15 31.25 2.65
N ARG A 130 -34.43 30.97 2.88
CA ARG A 130 -34.86 30.03 3.94
C ARG A 130 -34.60 28.57 3.59
N LEU A 131 -34.74 28.20 2.31
CA LEU A 131 -34.44 26.84 1.83
C LEU A 131 -32.92 26.62 1.79
N ALA A 132 -32.15 27.57 1.30
CA ALA A 132 -30.69 27.53 1.31
C ALA A 132 -30.12 27.50 2.73
N LEU A 133 -30.70 28.22 3.70
CA LEU A 133 -30.30 28.12 5.11
C LEU A 133 -30.67 26.76 5.73
N ARG A 134 -31.84 26.21 5.38
CA ARG A 134 -32.24 24.86 5.80
C ARG A 134 -31.27 23.82 5.24
N ASP A 135 -30.98 23.88 3.95
CA ASP A 135 -30.15 22.90 3.26
C ASP A 135 -28.68 23.04 3.67
N LEU A 136 -28.19 24.26 3.92
CA LEU A 136 -26.90 24.50 4.58
C LEU A 136 -26.87 23.94 6.00
N GLY A 137 -27.95 24.09 6.76
CA GLY A 137 -28.07 23.52 8.11
C GLY A 137 -28.04 21.99 8.09
N ILE A 138 -28.77 21.36 7.18
CA ILE A 138 -28.78 19.91 6.98
C ILE A 138 -27.42 19.41 6.52
N HIS A 139 -26.79 20.09 5.55
CA HIS A 139 -25.45 19.78 5.06
C HIS A 139 -24.42 19.86 6.21
N THR A 140 -24.43 20.95 6.99
CA THR A 140 -23.51 21.13 8.14
C THR A 140 -23.74 20.06 9.21
N TRP A 141 -25.01 19.72 9.47
CA TRP A 141 -25.39 18.69 10.42
C TRP A 141 -25.00 17.29 9.98
N LEU A 142 -25.03 16.98 8.68
CA LEU A 142 -24.66 15.66 8.16
C LEU A 142 -23.23 15.62 7.60
N LEU A 143 -22.46 16.69 7.75
CA LEU A 143 -21.15 16.83 7.12
C LEU A 143 -20.20 15.68 7.48
N VAL A 144 -20.07 15.34 8.77
CA VAL A 144 -19.15 14.30 9.22
C VAL A 144 -19.49 12.92 8.64
N PRO A 145 -20.74 12.41 8.78
CA PRO A 145 -21.08 11.12 8.19
C PRO A 145 -21.05 11.15 6.66
N LEU A 146 -21.35 12.28 6.00
CA LEU A 146 -21.25 12.42 4.54
C LEU A 146 -19.80 12.39 4.05
N VAL A 147 -18.87 13.02 4.76
CA VAL A 147 -17.43 12.93 4.48
C VAL A 147 -16.96 11.48 4.62
N PHE A 148 -17.37 10.76 5.68
CA PHE A 148 -17.06 9.34 5.79
C PHE A 148 -17.71 8.50 4.68
N ALA A 149 -18.94 8.81 4.27
CA ALA A 149 -19.58 8.15 3.14
C ALA A 149 -18.79 8.36 1.84
N ALA A 150 -18.28 9.57 1.60
CA ALA A 150 -17.41 9.87 0.45
C ALA A 150 -16.08 9.11 0.49
N VAL A 151 -15.57 8.81 1.67
CA VAL A 151 -14.34 8.02 1.82
C VAL A 151 -14.54 6.58 1.41
N VAL A 152 -15.68 5.96 1.73
CA VAL A 152 -15.90 4.51 1.52
C VAL A 152 -15.63 4.06 0.07
N PRO A 153 -16.17 4.71 -0.98
CA PRO A 153 -15.85 4.39 -2.38
C PRO A 153 -14.38 4.61 -2.76
N HIS A 154 -13.65 5.46 -2.02
CA HIS A 154 -12.24 5.78 -2.27
C HIS A 154 -11.28 5.10 -1.29
N LEU A 155 -11.75 4.32 -0.30
CA LEU A 155 -10.89 3.41 0.47
C LEU A 155 -10.24 2.41 -0.49
N SER A 156 -10.97 2.02 -1.54
CA SER A 156 -10.43 1.29 -2.68
C SER A 156 -9.54 2.15 -3.61
N ARG A 157 -9.20 3.38 -3.29
CA ARG A 157 -8.21 4.21 -4.02
C ARG A 157 -7.04 4.63 -3.13
N LEU A 158 -7.23 4.64 -1.80
CA LEU A 158 -6.14 4.56 -0.81
C LEU A 158 -5.34 3.24 -0.91
N ARG A 159 -5.78 2.33 -1.79
CA ARG A 159 -5.06 1.17 -2.34
C ARG A 159 -3.57 1.41 -2.66
N VAL A 160 -3.14 2.65 -2.89
CA VAL A 160 -1.74 2.96 -3.23
C VAL A 160 -0.77 2.69 -2.08
N PHE A 161 -1.23 2.75 -0.83
CA PHE A 161 -0.40 2.45 0.35
C PHE A 161 -0.37 0.96 0.70
N LEU A 162 -1.10 0.13 -0.04
CA LEU A 162 -1.17 -1.29 0.25
C LEU A 162 -0.22 -2.09 -0.65
N PRO A 163 0.47 -3.07 -0.07
CA PRO A 163 1.23 -4.03 -0.85
C PRO A 163 0.30 -4.83 -1.76
N ARG A 164 0.62 -4.83 -3.05
CA ARG A 164 -0.23 -5.38 -4.11
C ARG A 164 0.59 -6.29 -4.99
N VAL A 165 -0.09 -7.28 -5.56
CA VAL A 165 0.51 -8.05 -6.65
C VAL A 165 0.78 -7.09 -7.80
N ARG A 166 2.05 -6.85 -8.10
CA ARG A 166 2.49 -6.00 -9.22
C ARG A 166 2.88 -6.84 -10.42
N ILE A 167 2.08 -7.87 -10.69
CA ILE A 167 2.25 -8.76 -11.82
C ILE A 167 1.04 -8.59 -12.72
N VAL A 168 1.31 -8.43 -14.02
CA VAL A 168 0.31 -8.29 -15.08
C VAL A 168 0.53 -9.43 -16.04
N ASP A 169 -0.40 -10.37 -16.09
CA ASP A 169 -0.36 -11.50 -17.02
C ASP A 169 -1.55 -11.47 -17.99
N THR A 170 -1.30 -11.84 -19.24
CA THR A 170 -2.34 -12.06 -20.25
C THR A 170 -1.79 -12.89 -21.40
N THR A 171 -2.66 -13.32 -22.31
CA THR A 171 -2.27 -13.99 -23.56
C THR A 171 -2.87 -13.20 -24.71
N LEU A 172 -2.09 -12.97 -25.76
CA LEU A 172 -2.57 -12.26 -26.94
C LEU A 172 -3.35 -13.21 -27.85
N HIS A 173 -4.56 -12.80 -28.24
CA HIS A 173 -5.44 -13.56 -29.14
C HIS A 173 -5.74 -12.83 -30.43
N ASP A 174 -5.46 -11.51 -30.48
CA ASP A 174 -5.71 -10.72 -31.68
C ASP A 174 -4.91 -11.24 -32.89
N ALA A 175 -5.59 -11.36 -34.03
CA ALA A 175 -5.00 -11.95 -35.23
C ALA A 175 -3.84 -11.10 -35.80
N VAL A 176 -3.89 -9.77 -35.62
CA VAL A 176 -2.80 -8.87 -36.05
C VAL A 176 -1.61 -9.06 -35.13
N ALA A 177 -1.83 -9.11 -33.80
CA ALA A 177 -0.77 -9.39 -32.84
C ALA A 177 -0.10 -10.76 -33.09
N LEU A 178 -0.88 -11.81 -33.37
CA LEU A 178 -0.33 -13.14 -33.68
C LEU A 178 0.47 -13.13 -34.99
N ALA A 179 0.03 -12.37 -36.00
CA ALA A 179 0.77 -12.20 -37.26
C ALA A 179 2.09 -11.42 -37.05
N ASP A 180 2.07 -10.40 -36.20
CA ASP A 180 3.26 -9.61 -35.84
C ASP A 180 4.27 -10.45 -35.04
N ILE A 181 3.81 -11.28 -34.09
CA ILE A 181 4.65 -12.24 -33.38
C ILE A 181 5.34 -13.18 -34.38
N GLU A 182 4.59 -13.72 -35.35
CA GLU A 182 5.15 -14.63 -36.35
C GLU A 182 6.10 -13.93 -37.32
N LEU A 183 5.86 -12.66 -37.64
CA LEU A 183 6.78 -11.85 -38.43
C LEU A 183 8.12 -11.67 -37.69
N VAL A 184 8.07 -11.30 -36.41
CA VAL A 184 9.28 -11.14 -35.58
C VAL A 184 10.01 -12.48 -35.43
N ARG A 185 9.28 -13.58 -35.17
CA ARG A 185 9.86 -14.93 -35.03
C ARG A 185 10.67 -15.32 -36.27
N ARG A 186 10.11 -15.11 -37.46
CA ARG A 186 10.78 -15.42 -38.74
C ARG A 186 12.03 -14.56 -38.93
N TRP A 187 11.92 -13.25 -38.69
CA TRP A 187 13.06 -12.35 -38.81
C TRP A 187 14.21 -12.75 -37.87
N VAL A 188 13.91 -13.10 -36.61
CA VAL A 188 14.92 -13.57 -35.64
C VAL A 188 15.59 -14.85 -36.13
N ALA A 189 14.83 -15.82 -36.65
CA ALA A 189 15.40 -17.06 -37.18
C ALA A 189 16.34 -16.80 -38.37
N GLU A 190 16.02 -15.81 -39.22
CA GLU A 190 16.87 -15.38 -40.34
C GLU A 190 18.18 -14.69 -39.89
N GLN A 191 18.26 -14.20 -38.65
CA GLN A 191 19.50 -13.59 -38.13
C GLN A 191 20.51 -14.62 -37.60
N GLU A 192 20.15 -15.91 -37.53
CA GLU A 192 20.99 -16.99 -37.02
C GLU A 192 21.65 -16.66 -35.65
N PRO A 193 20.83 -16.37 -34.60
CA PRO A 193 21.35 -16.03 -33.28
C PRO A 193 22.26 -17.13 -32.71
N SER A 194 23.26 -16.72 -31.93
CA SER A 194 24.22 -17.65 -31.34
C SER A 194 23.56 -18.57 -30.31
N GLU A 195 23.96 -19.84 -30.29
CA GLU A 195 23.59 -20.78 -29.23
C GLU A 195 24.46 -20.64 -27.96
N ASP A 196 25.65 -20.04 -28.10
CA ASP A 196 26.66 -19.95 -27.02
C ASP A 196 26.46 -18.71 -26.13
N HIS A 197 25.86 -17.65 -26.66
CA HIS A 197 25.63 -16.40 -25.94
C HIS A 197 24.27 -15.80 -26.28
N THR A 198 23.74 -14.99 -25.36
CA THR A 198 22.47 -14.30 -25.54
C THR A 198 22.58 -13.25 -26.64
N THR A 199 21.54 -13.15 -27.47
CA THR A 199 21.46 -12.18 -28.56
C THR A 199 20.38 -11.15 -28.25
N HIS A 200 20.68 -9.88 -28.54
CA HIS A 200 19.84 -8.75 -28.22
C HIS A 200 19.75 -7.80 -29.42
N TRP A 201 18.55 -7.34 -29.74
CA TRP A 201 18.33 -6.25 -30.71
C TRP A 201 17.39 -5.22 -30.09
N TRP A 202 17.78 -3.95 -30.11
CA TRP A 202 16.93 -2.86 -29.64
C TRP A 202 15.81 -2.59 -30.62
N PHE A 203 14.71 -2.00 -30.17
CA PHE A 203 13.57 -1.71 -31.05
C PHE A 203 13.89 -0.80 -32.25
N HIS A 204 15.00 -0.08 -32.23
CA HIS A 204 15.46 0.77 -33.33
C HIS A 204 16.46 0.08 -34.28
N ASP A 205 16.94 -1.14 -33.96
CA ASP A 205 17.91 -1.86 -34.78
C ASP A 205 17.30 -2.60 -35.99
N PRO A 206 16.13 -3.28 -35.89
CA PRO A 206 15.54 -4.03 -36.99
C PRO A 206 15.09 -3.16 -38.17
N PRO A 207 14.76 -3.75 -39.32
CA PRO A 207 14.14 -3.06 -40.45
C PRO A 207 12.76 -2.47 -40.10
N ALA A 208 12.33 -1.45 -40.85
CA ALA A 208 11.15 -0.63 -40.51
C ALA A 208 9.83 -1.41 -40.39
N ASP A 209 9.66 -2.50 -41.14
CA ASP A 209 8.49 -3.39 -41.04
C ASP A 209 8.48 -4.17 -39.72
N ILE A 210 9.64 -4.64 -39.26
CA ILE A 210 9.81 -5.28 -37.95
C ILE A 210 9.60 -4.25 -36.83
N GLN A 211 10.18 -3.05 -36.95
CA GLN A 211 9.94 -1.98 -35.97
C GLN A 211 8.45 -1.65 -35.83
N ALA A 212 7.72 -1.58 -36.95
CA ALA A 212 6.29 -1.33 -36.94
C ALA A 212 5.50 -2.47 -36.27
N ALA A 213 5.91 -3.73 -36.46
CA ALA A 213 5.31 -4.87 -35.77
C ALA A 213 5.58 -4.84 -34.25
N LEU A 214 6.82 -4.55 -33.86
CA LEU A 214 7.21 -4.39 -32.46
C LEU A 214 6.41 -3.26 -31.76
N GLN A 215 6.21 -2.13 -32.44
CA GLN A 215 5.40 -1.03 -31.92
C GLN A 215 3.93 -1.43 -31.74
N ARG A 216 3.32 -2.08 -32.74
CA ARG A 216 1.93 -2.56 -32.65
C ARG A 216 1.74 -3.57 -31.53
N LEU A 217 2.69 -4.47 -31.33
CA LEU A 217 2.68 -5.41 -30.21
C LEU A 217 2.75 -4.67 -28.87
N ALA A 218 3.65 -3.70 -28.74
CA ALA A 218 3.78 -2.90 -27.51
C ALA A 218 2.54 -2.06 -27.20
N GLU A 219 1.82 -1.61 -28.23
CA GLU A 219 0.59 -0.81 -28.14
C GLU A 219 -0.71 -1.64 -28.14
N SER A 220 -0.62 -2.97 -28.06
CA SER A 220 -1.77 -3.85 -28.12
C SER A 220 -2.83 -3.51 -27.06
N GLU A 221 -4.09 -3.47 -27.49
CA GLU A 221 -5.25 -3.21 -26.63
C GLU A 221 -5.41 -4.29 -25.55
N GLU A 222 -5.03 -5.54 -25.83
CA GLU A 222 -5.07 -6.62 -24.84
C GLU A 222 -4.05 -6.40 -23.71
N LEU A 223 -2.85 -5.88 -24.04
CA LEU A 223 -1.85 -5.50 -23.04
C LEU A 223 -2.33 -4.29 -22.22
N ARG A 224 -2.91 -3.29 -22.89
CA ARG A 224 -3.48 -2.11 -22.22
C ARG A 224 -4.61 -2.49 -21.26
N ALA A 225 -5.49 -3.39 -21.68
CA ALA A 225 -6.57 -3.91 -20.84
C ALA A 225 -6.03 -4.70 -19.63
N ALA A 226 -4.95 -5.47 -19.81
CA ALA A 226 -4.30 -6.19 -18.72
C ALA A 226 -3.74 -5.22 -17.67
N PHE A 227 -3.11 -4.12 -18.09
CA PHE A 227 -2.66 -3.07 -17.17
C PHE A 227 -3.81 -2.34 -16.49
N GLU A 228 -4.89 -2.00 -17.21
CA GLU A 228 -6.06 -1.31 -16.64
C GLU A 228 -6.74 -2.16 -15.55
N ARG A 229 -6.74 -3.49 -15.68
CA ARG A 229 -7.25 -4.41 -14.66
C ARG A 229 -6.47 -4.31 -13.34
N VAL A 230 -5.15 -4.07 -13.41
CA VAL A 230 -4.29 -3.95 -12.21
C VAL A 230 -4.22 -2.52 -11.70
N HIS A 231 -4.20 -1.52 -12.60
CA HIS A 231 -4.07 -0.09 -12.32
C HIS A 231 -5.21 0.73 -12.95
N PRO A 232 -6.45 0.57 -12.46
CA PRO A 232 -7.60 1.22 -13.07
C PRO A 232 -7.50 2.75 -13.00
N GLY A 233 -7.68 3.40 -14.15
CA GLY A 233 -7.63 4.85 -14.31
C GLY A 233 -6.22 5.46 -14.34
N TRP A 234 -5.16 4.65 -14.30
CA TRP A 234 -3.78 5.13 -14.42
C TRP A 234 -3.40 5.32 -15.89
N ALA A 235 -2.37 6.11 -16.13
CA ALA A 235 -1.72 6.18 -17.44
C ALA A 235 -0.73 5.01 -17.56
N VAL A 236 -0.63 4.44 -18.76
CA VAL A 236 0.32 3.40 -19.13
C VAL A 236 1.02 3.89 -20.40
N GLU A 237 2.32 4.14 -20.32
CA GLU A 237 3.11 4.67 -21.43
C GLU A 237 4.32 3.77 -21.68
N ILE A 238 4.64 3.52 -22.95
CA ILE A 238 5.78 2.69 -23.34
C ILE A 238 7.08 3.45 -23.06
N VAL A 239 8.11 2.73 -22.62
CA VAL A 239 9.48 3.23 -22.46
C VAL A 239 10.36 2.62 -23.58
N PRO A 240 10.33 3.19 -24.80
CA PRO A 240 10.87 2.54 -26.00
C PRO A 240 12.38 2.32 -25.94
N GLU A 241 13.10 3.21 -25.25
CA GLU A 241 14.58 3.15 -25.07
C GLU A 241 15.03 1.82 -24.43
N MET A 242 14.16 1.18 -23.65
CA MET A 242 14.46 -0.08 -22.95
C MET A 242 13.96 -1.33 -23.70
N ASN A 243 13.21 -1.16 -24.79
CA ASN A 243 12.58 -2.29 -25.46
C ASN A 243 13.56 -3.06 -26.32
N GLU A 244 13.58 -4.38 -26.17
CA GLU A 244 14.49 -5.26 -26.91
C GLU A 244 13.85 -6.59 -27.31
N ILE A 245 14.33 -7.15 -28.41
CA ILE A 245 14.19 -8.57 -28.74
C ILE A 245 15.32 -9.31 -28.02
N TYR A 246 14.98 -10.31 -27.22
CA TYR A 246 15.92 -11.12 -26.47
C TYR A 246 15.83 -12.59 -26.88
N VAL A 247 16.98 -13.17 -27.23
CA VAL A 247 17.12 -14.60 -27.54
C VAL A 247 18.08 -15.25 -26.55
N ALA A 248 17.60 -16.27 -25.84
CA ALA A 248 18.33 -16.97 -24.79
C ALA A 248 19.36 -17.95 -25.37
N ALA A 249 20.58 -18.00 -24.81
CA ALA A 249 21.57 -19.02 -25.18
C ALA A 249 21.09 -20.45 -24.85
N ALA A 250 21.55 -21.46 -25.59
CA ALA A 250 21.24 -22.86 -25.32
C ALA A 250 21.89 -23.34 -24.00
N ASN A 251 23.09 -22.84 -23.69
CA ASN A 251 23.88 -23.17 -22.49
C ASN A 251 24.12 -21.95 -21.57
N ALA A 252 23.07 -21.47 -20.91
CA ALA A 252 23.12 -20.27 -20.06
C ALA A 252 24.03 -20.36 -18.80
N GLN A 253 24.56 -21.54 -18.45
CA GLN A 253 25.39 -21.75 -17.25
C GLN A 253 26.85 -21.25 -17.37
N ARG A 254 27.29 -20.76 -18.54
CA ARG A 254 28.67 -20.28 -18.78
C ARG A 254 28.80 -18.79 -19.10
N SER A 255 27.74 -18.00 -18.96
CA SER A 255 27.69 -16.56 -19.27
C SER A 255 27.31 -15.71 -18.04
N SER A 256 27.26 -14.38 -18.22
CA SER A 256 26.72 -13.45 -17.22
C SER A 256 25.26 -13.71 -16.82
N ASP A 257 24.56 -14.57 -17.55
CA ASP A 257 23.16 -14.92 -17.28
C ASP A 257 22.98 -15.60 -15.92
N THR A 258 24.07 -16.06 -15.28
CA THR A 258 24.07 -16.59 -13.90
C THR A 258 23.40 -15.63 -12.89
N VAL A 259 23.47 -14.31 -13.11
CA VAL A 259 22.78 -13.33 -12.27
C VAL A 259 21.26 -13.46 -12.37
N PHE A 260 20.72 -13.86 -13.53
CA PHE A 260 19.29 -14.08 -13.70
C PHE A 260 18.79 -15.36 -13.01
N TYR A 261 19.68 -16.31 -12.74
CA TYR A 261 19.36 -17.55 -11.99
C TYR A 261 19.41 -17.38 -10.47
N MET A 262 19.84 -16.21 -9.98
CA MET A 262 19.74 -15.86 -8.57
C MET A 262 18.65 -14.79 -8.34
N PRO A 263 18.04 -14.77 -7.15
CA PRO A 263 17.17 -13.68 -6.72
C PRO A 263 17.75 -12.27 -6.97
N HIS A 264 17.06 -11.49 -7.78
CA HIS A 264 17.43 -10.10 -8.06
C HIS A 264 16.19 -9.23 -8.35
N VAL A 265 16.39 -7.92 -8.30
CA VAL A 265 15.48 -6.90 -8.82
C VAL A 265 16.23 -6.19 -9.95
N ASP A 266 15.55 -5.83 -11.03
CA ASP A 266 16.20 -5.27 -12.21
C ASP A 266 16.64 -3.80 -12.02
N GLY A 267 15.84 -3.02 -11.32
CA GLY A 267 16.02 -1.56 -11.18
C GLY A 267 16.28 -1.09 -9.75
N PRO A 268 16.93 0.08 -9.58
CA PRO A 268 17.32 0.59 -8.27
C PRO A 268 16.27 1.54 -7.65
N PHE A 269 15.23 1.93 -8.39
CA PHE A 269 14.32 3.01 -8.00
C PHE A 269 13.12 2.53 -7.17
N ALA A 270 13.32 1.52 -6.31
CA ALA A 270 12.28 0.91 -5.48
C ALA A 270 11.52 1.92 -4.61
N VAL A 271 12.18 3.01 -4.21
CA VAL A 271 11.65 4.04 -3.30
C VAL A 271 10.76 5.07 -4.03
N TRP A 272 10.69 5.06 -5.37
CA TRP A 272 9.91 6.05 -6.12
C TRP A 272 8.42 5.95 -5.80
N PRO A 273 7.75 6.93 -5.20
CA PRO A 273 6.35 6.80 -4.83
C PRO A 273 5.43 7.00 -6.04
N PHE A 274 4.25 6.37 -6.03
CA PHE A 274 3.14 6.59 -6.97
C PHE A 274 3.40 6.31 -8.46
N ALA A 275 4.60 5.90 -8.86
CA ALA A 275 4.90 5.52 -10.23
C ALA A 275 5.73 4.23 -10.25
N THR A 276 5.54 3.44 -11.30
CA THR A 276 6.18 2.14 -11.46
C THR A 276 6.61 1.95 -12.89
N VAL A 277 7.79 1.36 -13.10
CA VAL A 277 8.20 0.84 -14.40
C VAL A 277 8.00 -0.66 -14.38
N TYR A 278 7.28 -1.17 -15.36
CA TYR A 278 7.08 -2.58 -15.60
C TYR A 278 8.05 -3.06 -16.66
N ARG A 279 8.60 -4.26 -16.44
CA ARG A 279 9.21 -5.07 -17.49
C ARG A 279 8.23 -6.17 -17.86
N GLY A 280 7.75 -6.13 -19.09
CA GLY A 280 6.93 -7.10 -19.77
C GLY A 280 7.76 -8.07 -20.59
N LEU A 281 7.44 -9.35 -20.50
CA LEU A 281 8.00 -10.43 -21.30
C LEU A 281 6.89 -10.96 -22.20
N LEU A 282 6.92 -10.63 -23.49
CA LEU A 282 6.04 -11.23 -24.49
C LEU A 282 6.76 -12.39 -25.16
N ALA A 283 6.27 -13.62 -24.98
CA ALA A 283 6.88 -14.80 -25.59
C ALA A 283 6.59 -14.88 -27.09
N VAL A 284 7.65 -14.98 -27.89
CA VAL A 284 7.59 -15.05 -29.36
C VAL A 284 7.59 -16.50 -29.85
N THR A 285 8.35 -17.35 -29.16
CA THR A 285 8.51 -18.78 -29.46
C THR A 285 7.82 -19.63 -28.39
N GLU A 286 7.61 -20.91 -28.71
CA GLU A 286 7.18 -21.88 -27.69
C GLU A 286 8.24 -21.99 -26.58
N ASN A 287 7.79 -22.10 -25.33
CA ASN A 287 8.68 -22.37 -24.20
C ASN A 287 7.97 -23.22 -23.15
N SER A 288 8.63 -24.32 -22.80
CA SER A 288 8.21 -25.32 -21.82
C SER A 288 9.22 -25.49 -20.70
N ARG A 289 10.48 -25.09 -20.95
CA ARG A 289 11.64 -25.31 -20.06
C ARG A 289 11.86 -24.18 -19.06
N VAL A 290 11.93 -22.92 -19.52
CA VAL A 290 12.33 -21.79 -18.67
C VAL A 290 11.13 -21.26 -17.90
N GLN A 291 11.27 -21.22 -16.58
CA GLN A 291 10.27 -20.69 -15.66
C GLN A 291 10.78 -19.42 -14.98
N THR A 292 9.97 -18.38 -14.93
CA THR A 292 10.19 -17.18 -14.11
C THR A 292 9.53 -17.39 -12.75
N ARG A 293 10.27 -17.13 -11.65
CA ARG A 293 9.81 -17.32 -10.27
C ARG A 293 9.91 -16.02 -9.48
N PHE A 294 8.84 -15.64 -8.82
CA PHE A 294 8.73 -14.47 -7.95
C PHE A 294 8.86 -14.88 -6.48
N ILE A 295 9.73 -14.20 -5.75
CA ILE A 295 10.26 -14.67 -4.45
C ILE A 295 9.58 -14.02 -3.26
N HIS A 296 8.57 -13.17 -3.50
CA HIS A 296 7.80 -12.64 -2.38
C HIS A 296 7.27 -13.80 -1.52
N PRO A 297 7.38 -13.72 -0.20
CA PRO A 297 7.03 -14.83 0.69
C PRO A 297 5.53 -15.10 0.63
N THR A 298 5.12 -15.97 -0.28
CA THR A 298 3.79 -16.54 -0.35
C THR A 298 3.55 -17.46 0.85
N VAL A 299 2.36 -18.04 0.88
CA VAL A 299 2.01 -19.14 1.77
C VAL A 299 3.02 -20.27 1.62
N HIS A 300 3.53 -20.78 2.73
CA HIS A 300 4.53 -21.86 2.74
C HIS A 300 5.85 -21.55 2.02
N ASN A 301 6.13 -20.29 1.68
CA ASN A 301 7.32 -19.84 0.93
C ASN A 301 7.45 -20.46 -0.48
N GLU A 302 6.35 -20.79 -1.16
CA GLU A 302 6.39 -21.28 -2.54
C GLU A 302 6.37 -20.15 -3.57
N PRO A 303 7.42 -19.99 -4.41
CA PRO A 303 7.46 -18.91 -5.39
C PRO A 303 6.27 -18.97 -6.36
N LEU A 304 5.67 -17.81 -6.64
CA LEU A 304 4.73 -17.69 -7.75
C LEU A 304 5.53 -17.87 -9.06
N SER A 305 5.09 -18.78 -9.91
CA SER A 305 5.89 -19.29 -11.02
C SER A 305 5.13 -19.24 -12.34
N TYR A 306 5.78 -18.79 -13.41
CA TYR A 306 5.20 -18.72 -14.76
C TYR A 306 6.13 -19.36 -15.79
N VAL A 307 5.56 -20.20 -16.66
CA VAL A 307 6.21 -20.70 -17.87
C VAL A 307 5.47 -20.06 -19.03
N LEU A 308 6.08 -19.03 -19.62
CA LEU A 308 5.47 -18.28 -20.73
C LEU A 308 5.71 -19.03 -22.01
N THR A 309 4.65 -19.34 -22.75
CA THR A 309 4.75 -19.87 -24.12
C THR A 309 4.26 -18.85 -25.13
N LYS A 310 4.32 -19.17 -26.43
CA LYS A 310 4.00 -18.24 -27.52
C LYS A 310 2.73 -17.42 -27.25
N ALA A 311 2.83 -16.11 -27.44
CA ALA A 311 1.78 -15.11 -27.19
C ALA A 311 1.43 -14.83 -25.72
N ASP A 312 1.99 -15.56 -24.76
CA ASP A 312 1.87 -15.19 -23.34
C ASP A 312 2.68 -13.93 -23.04
N PHE A 313 2.08 -13.07 -22.23
CA PHE A 313 2.65 -11.85 -21.73
C PHE A 313 2.68 -11.87 -20.21
N LEU A 314 3.82 -11.49 -19.63
CA LEU A 314 4.00 -11.31 -18.20
C LEU A 314 4.80 -10.06 -17.93
N ALA A 315 4.20 -9.09 -17.25
CA ALA A 315 4.89 -7.91 -16.75
C ALA A 315 4.97 -7.89 -15.24
N PHE A 316 6.07 -7.35 -14.72
CA PHE A 316 6.30 -7.17 -13.30
C PHE A 316 7.05 -5.87 -13.02
N ASP A 317 6.98 -5.37 -11.78
CA ASP A 317 7.64 -4.13 -11.37
C ASP A 317 9.17 -4.27 -11.42
N PHE A 318 9.77 -3.60 -12.42
CA PHE A 318 11.21 -3.58 -12.68
C PHE A 318 12.02 -3.16 -11.46
N ASN A 319 11.50 -2.24 -10.65
CA ASN A 319 12.23 -1.65 -9.53
C ASN A 319 11.96 -2.32 -8.18
N ARG A 320 10.96 -3.21 -8.08
CA ARG A 320 10.50 -3.71 -6.78
C ARG A 320 10.25 -5.20 -6.71
N GLU A 321 10.08 -5.89 -7.83
CA GLU A 321 9.70 -7.30 -7.85
C GLU A 321 10.93 -8.23 -7.89
N PRO A 322 11.29 -8.93 -6.79
CA PRO A 322 12.40 -9.85 -6.78
C PRO A 322 12.02 -11.14 -7.49
N HIS A 323 12.81 -11.50 -8.50
CA HIS A 323 12.57 -12.66 -9.33
C HIS A 323 13.87 -13.34 -9.74
N TYR A 324 13.72 -14.53 -10.33
CA TYR A 324 14.80 -15.29 -10.95
C TYR A 324 14.22 -16.28 -11.96
N ILE A 325 15.04 -16.76 -12.87
CA ILE A 325 14.69 -17.83 -13.80
C ILE A 325 15.27 -19.17 -13.34
N CYS A 326 14.57 -20.26 -13.66
CA CYS A 326 15.11 -21.61 -13.52
C CYS A 326 14.62 -22.53 -14.64
N ASP A 327 15.41 -23.56 -14.95
CA ASP A 327 15.03 -24.56 -15.93
C ASP A 327 14.24 -25.69 -15.26
N LEU A 328 13.12 -26.07 -15.88
CA LEU A 328 12.36 -27.25 -15.50
C LEU A 328 13.03 -28.51 -16.06
N PRO A 329 13.43 -29.46 -15.19
CA PRO A 329 14.17 -30.64 -15.61
C PRO A 329 13.33 -31.54 -16.53
N GLY A 330 13.98 -32.11 -17.55
CA GLY A 330 13.36 -33.05 -18.48
C GLY A 330 12.50 -32.42 -19.59
N ARG A 331 12.51 -31.09 -19.73
CA ARG A 331 11.81 -30.37 -20.80
C ARG A 331 12.80 -29.77 -21.80
N GLN A 332 12.41 -29.79 -23.08
CA GLN A 332 13.17 -29.21 -24.18
C GLN A 332 12.24 -28.40 -25.06
N ASP A 333 12.72 -27.26 -25.51
CA ASP A 333 11.98 -26.38 -26.39
C ASP A 333 12.33 -26.72 -27.85
N PRO A 334 11.38 -26.61 -28.78
CA PRO A 334 11.60 -26.97 -30.19
C PRO A 334 12.53 -25.98 -30.92
N GLU A 335 12.63 -24.75 -30.41
CA GLU A 335 13.45 -23.68 -30.95
C GLU A 335 14.06 -22.85 -29.81
N GLN A 336 15.04 -22.00 -30.15
CA GLN A 336 15.70 -21.13 -29.17
C GLN A 336 14.69 -20.13 -28.60
N ARG A 337 14.63 -20.00 -27.27
CA ARG A 337 13.65 -19.13 -26.59
C ARG A 337 13.87 -17.67 -26.98
N CYS A 338 12.88 -17.09 -27.65
CA CYS A 338 12.81 -15.66 -27.99
C CYS A 338 11.66 -14.99 -27.23
N VAL A 339 11.96 -13.86 -26.60
CA VAL A 339 10.98 -13.00 -25.92
C VAL A 339 11.20 -11.54 -26.28
N LEU A 340 10.13 -10.77 -26.37
CA LEU A 340 10.22 -9.31 -26.39
C LEU A 340 10.22 -8.81 -24.95
N LYS A 341 11.21 -7.98 -24.60
CA LYS A 341 11.20 -7.23 -23.36
C LYS A 341 10.59 -5.86 -23.63
N LEU A 342 9.35 -5.68 -23.19
CA LEU A 342 8.57 -4.45 -23.35
C LEU A 342 8.54 -3.72 -22.02
N HIS A 343 8.80 -2.42 -22.00
CA HIS A 343 8.81 -1.64 -20.77
C HIS A 343 7.71 -0.58 -20.78
N TYR A 344 7.04 -0.44 -19.64
CA TYR A 344 5.92 0.49 -19.47
C TYR A 344 6.09 1.28 -18.18
N VAL A 345 5.88 2.58 -18.23
CA VAL A 345 5.72 3.39 -17.03
C VAL A 345 4.23 3.55 -16.73
N VAL A 346 3.86 3.31 -15.48
CA VAL A 346 2.48 3.30 -14.99
C VAL A 346 2.36 4.28 -13.83
N TYR A 347 1.48 5.27 -13.95
CA TYR A 347 1.34 6.36 -12.96
C TYR A 347 -0.08 6.98 -12.96
N PRO A 348 -0.54 7.62 -11.87
CA PRO A 348 -1.80 8.37 -11.85
C PRO A 348 -1.75 9.54 -12.82
N LYS A 349 -2.79 9.75 -13.64
CA LYS A 349 -2.79 10.74 -14.74
C LYS A 349 -2.35 12.16 -14.32
N PHE A 350 -2.64 12.59 -13.09
CA PHE A 350 -2.24 13.90 -12.56
C PHE A 350 -0.74 14.01 -12.22
N LEU A 351 -0.01 12.89 -12.17
CA LEU A 351 1.43 12.78 -11.90
C LEU A 351 2.26 12.51 -13.16
N ARG A 352 1.79 12.95 -14.34
CA ARG A 352 2.48 12.69 -15.62
C ARG A 352 3.97 13.01 -15.61
N THR A 353 4.35 14.23 -15.23
CA THR A 353 5.76 14.64 -15.19
C THR A 353 6.58 13.80 -14.21
N TRP A 354 5.96 13.30 -13.14
CA TRP A 354 6.60 12.43 -12.16
C TRP A 354 6.86 11.02 -12.72
N GLY A 355 5.90 10.47 -13.46
CA GLY A 355 6.05 9.21 -14.20
C GLY A 355 7.10 9.30 -15.30
N GLU A 356 7.05 10.36 -16.13
CA GLU A 356 8.04 10.61 -17.19
C GLU A 356 9.48 10.72 -16.62
N LEU A 357 9.63 11.34 -15.45
CA LEU A 357 10.93 11.43 -14.79
C LEU A 357 11.45 10.05 -14.36
N LEU A 358 10.58 9.19 -13.80
CA LEU A 358 10.94 7.81 -13.47
C LEU A 358 11.32 7.01 -14.71
N ALA A 359 10.57 7.15 -15.81
CA ALA A 359 10.86 6.47 -17.06
C ALA A 359 12.25 6.83 -17.59
N ARG A 360 12.57 8.13 -17.63
CA ARG A 360 13.90 8.63 -18.05
C ARG A 360 15.02 8.15 -17.12
N ALA A 361 14.80 8.21 -15.81
CA ALA A 361 15.77 7.75 -14.83
C ALA A 361 16.04 6.24 -14.96
N THR A 362 14.98 5.46 -15.19
CA THR A 362 15.07 4.00 -15.38
C THR A 362 15.77 3.66 -16.69
N GLY A 363 15.41 4.31 -17.80
CA GLY A 363 16.11 4.11 -19.09
C GLY A 363 17.59 4.46 -19.01
N TYR A 364 17.93 5.61 -18.42
CA TYR A 364 19.34 5.99 -18.19
C TYR A 364 20.09 4.97 -17.31
N TYR A 365 19.43 4.42 -16.29
CA TYR A 365 20.01 3.36 -15.48
C TYR A 365 20.24 2.09 -16.29
N ASP A 366 19.26 1.62 -17.07
CA ASP A 366 19.36 0.39 -17.86
C ASP A 366 20.54 0.44 -18.84
N ASP A 367 20.70 1.56 -19.55
CA ASP A 367 21.84 1.81 -20.45
C ASP A 367 23.19 1.68 -19.72
N ARG A 368 23.30 2.31 -18.54
CA ARG A 368 24.56 2.37 -17.77
C ARG A 368 24.84 1.06 -17.05
N ALA A 369 23.82 0.44 -16.48
CA ALA A 369 23.91 -0.85 -15.81
C ALA A 369 24.33 -1.93 -16.81
N ARG A 370 23.77 -1.91 -18.03
CA ARG A 370 24.19 -2.80 -19.12
C ARG A 370 25.65 -2.58 -19.53
N ALA A 371 26.07 -1.32 -19.71
CA ALA A 371 27.48 -1.01 -20.02
C ALA A 371 28.42 -1.52 -18.92
N LEU A 372 28.02 -1.39 -17.65
CA LEU A 372 28.76 -1.93 -16.51
C LEU A 372 28.76 -3.47 -16.52
N PHE A 373 27.62 -4.11 -16.79
CA PHE A 373 27.48 -5.57 -16.85
C PHE A 373 28.39 -6.17 -17.91
N VAL A 374 28.38 -5.60 -19.12
CA VAL A 374 29.27 -5.98 -20.22
C VAL A 374 30.74 -5.78 -19.84
N ALA A 375 31.08 -4.68 -19.17
CA ALA A 375 32.44 -4.42 -18.70
C ALA A 375 32.90 -5.39 -17.59
N THR A 376 31.96 -5.96 -16.83
CA THR A 376 32.22 -6.91 -15.72
C THR A 376 32.16 -8.38 -16.12
N LEU A 377 31.81 -8.71 -17.38
CA LEU A 377 31.73 -10.08 -17.91
C LEU A 377 33.04 -10.87 -17.76
N THR A 378 34.17 -10.22 -17.99
CA THR A 378 35.50 -10.81 -17.87
C THR A 378 36.43 -9.80 -17.20
N PRO A 379 36.45 -9.71 -15.86
CA PRO A 379 37.24 -8.70 -15.16
C PRO A 379 38.73 -9.00 -15.31
N LYS A 380 39.42 -8.25 -16.18
CA LYS A 380 40.83 -8.44 -16.52
C LYS A 380 41.78 -7.81 -15.49
N ASN A 381 41.30 -6.85 -14.70
CA ASN A 381 42.11 -6.08 -13.76
C ASN A 381 41.45 -5.93 -12.37
N LEU A 382 42.23 -5.51 -11.37
CA LEU A 382 41.80 -5.42 -9.97
C LEU A 382 40.63 -4.46 -9.76
N ILE A 383 40.57 -3.36 -10.51
CA ILE A 383 39.48 -2.39 -10.45
C ILE A 383 38.17 -3.02 -10.95
N GLN A 384 38.21 -3.75 -12.07
CA GLN A 384 37.04 -4.48 -12.56
C GLN A 384 36.58 -5.56 -11.57
N ARG A 385 37.51 -6.28 -10.93
CA ARG A 385 37.15 -7.25 -9.88
C ARG A 385 36.50 -6.58 -8.65
N ALA A 386 37.02 -5.43 -8.23
CA ALA A 386 36.43 -4.67 -7.13
C ALA A 386 35.04 -4.13 -7.50
N ALA A 387 34.85 -3.64 -8.73
CA ALA A 387 33.56 -3.20 -9.25
C ALA A 387 32.55 -4.36 -9.32
N THR A 388 32.96 -5.55 -9.80
CA THR A 388 32.11 -6.75 -9.79
C THR A 388 31.69 -7.13 -8.37
N ASN A 389 32.61 -7.12 -7.41
CA ASN A 389 32.29 -7.43 -6.01
C ASN A 389 31.34 -6.39 -5.39
N LEU A 390 31.49 -5.11 -5.74
CA LEU A 390 30.58 -4.05 -5.32
C LEU A 390 29.17 -4.29 -5.89
N VAL A 391 29.05 -4.54 -7.19
CA VAL A 391 27.77 -4.84 -7.85
C VAL A 391 27.09 -6.04 -7.18
N LEU A 392 27.78 -7.17 -7.05
CA LEU A 392 27.23 -8.37 -6.42
C LEU A 392 26.84 -8.13 -4.95
N GLY A 393 27.67 -7.39 -4.20
CA GLY A 393 27.39 -7.03 -2.81
C GLY A 393 26.16 -6.14 -2.68
N THR A 394 26.05 -5.13 -3.55
CA THR A 394 24.90 -4.23 -3.60
C THR A 394 23.63 -4.97 -4.01
N THR A 395 23.65 -5.80 -5.06
CA THR A 395 22.50 -6.60 -5.49
C THR A 395 22.00 -7.52 -4.38
N LYS A 396 22.91 -8.24 -3.70
CA LYS A 396 22.55 -9.12 -2.57
C LYS A 396 21.96 -8.33 -1.41
N THR A 397 22.54 -7.18 -1.07
CA THR A 397 22.05 -6.32 0.00
C THR A 397 20.67 -5.76 -0.34
N PHE A 398 20.49 -5.27 -1.57
CA PHE A 398 19.23 -4.72 -2.06
C PHE A 398 18.12 -5.78 -2.04
N ASN A 399 18.39 -6.99 -2.51
CA ASN A 399 17.46 -8.11 -2.44
C ASN A 399 17.15 -8.52 -0.99
N PHE A 400 18.16 -8.62 -0.12
CA PHE A 400 17.96 -8.94 1.29
C PHE A 400 17.05 -7.92 1.99
N LEU A 401 17.32 -6.62 1.79
CA LEU A 401 16.52 -5.53 2.34
C LEU A 401 15.11 -5.52 1.74
N GLY A 402 14.98 -5.76 0.42
CA GLY A 402 13.69 -5.87 -0.26
C GLY A 402 12.80 -6.98 0.32
N LEU A 403 13.38 -8.16 0.56
CA LEU A 403 12.65 -9.32 1.08
C LEU A 403 12.24 -9.18 2.55
N HIS A 404 13.11 -8.59 3.40
CA HIS A 404 12.89 -8.60 4.85
C HIS A 404 12.31 -7.30 5.42
N ALA A 405 12.57 -6.16 4.78
CA ALA A 405 12.13 -4.86 5.26
C ALA A 405 11.32 -4.07 4.22
N GLY A 406 11.63 -4.22 2.94
CA GLY A 406 11.10 -3.35 1.89
C GLY A 406 11.82 -2.01 1.89
N LEU A 407 12.45 -1.65 0.77
CA LEU A 407 13.25 -0.43 0.68
C LEU A 407 12.42 0.84 0.86
N THR A 408 11.17 0.83 0.38
CA THR A 408 10.22 1.93 0.58
C THR A 408 9.91 2.15 2.05
N ASN A 409 9.77 1.09 2.86
CA ASN A 409 9.54 1.21 4.30
C ASN A 409 10.77 1.76 5.02
N LEU A 410 11.96 1.30 4.64
CA LEU A 410 13.21 1.82 5.21
C LEU A 410 13.38 3.31 4.89
N ALA A 411 13.10 3.71 3.65
CA ALA A 411 13.13 5.11 3.25
C ALA A 411 12.09 5.95 4.01
N TYR A 412 10.88 5.40 4.21
CA TYR A 412 9.83 6.04 5.00
C TYR A 412 10.27 6.26 6.46
N ILE A 413 10.77 5.21 7.14
CA ILE A 413 11.27 5.31 8.52
C ILE A 413 12.46 6.28 8.59
N ALA A 414 13.37 6.25 7.61
CA ALA A 414 14.48 7.19 7.55
C ALA A 414 14.02 8.64 7.40
N ALA A 415 13.02 8.90 6.55
CA ALA A 415 12.42 10.22 6.39
C ALA A 415 11.78 10.71 7.70
N LEU A 416 11.06 9.84 8.41
CA LEU A 416 10.52 10.17 9.73
C LEU A 416 11.63 10.44 10.76
N GLY A 417 12.72 9.67 10.73
CA GLY A 417 13.89 9.89 11.58
C GLY A 417 14.56 11.23 11.32
N ILE A 418 14.72 11.61 10.04
CA ILE A 418 15.24 12.93 9.64
C ILE A 418 14.30 14.04 10.10
N ALA A 419 12.99 13.88 9.90
CA ALA A 419 11.99 14.86 10.36
C ALA A 419 12.03 15.01 11.90
N SER A 420 12.19 13.90 12.63
CA SER A 420 12.36 13.92 14.08
C SER A 420 13.65 14.62 14.52
N ALA A 421 14.77 14.36 13.86
CA ALA A 421 16.04 15.04 14.15
C ALA A 421 15.95 16.54 13.84
N ALA A 422 15.38 16.91 12.69
CA ALA A 422 15.22 18.30 12.26
C ALA A 422 14.28 19.10 13.18
N SER A 423 13.21 18.45 13.67
CA SER A 423 12.28 19.06 14.63
C SER A 423 12.74 18.96 16.09
N GLN A 424 13.88 18.31 16.36
CA GLN A 424 14.35 17.99 17.71
C GLN A 424 13.28 17.30 18.58
N SER A 425 12.41 16.51 17.94
CA SER A 425 11.25 15.89 18.56
C SER A 425 11.08 14.47 18.05
N MET A 426 10.82 13.52 18.95
CA MET A 426 10.49 12.14 18.55
C MET A 426 9.08 12.02 17.96
N LEU A 427 8.27 13.08 18.00
CA LEU A 427 6.86 13.03 17.64
C LEU A 427 6.61 12.58 16.18
N PRO A 428 7.32 13.08 15.15
CA PRO A 428 7.17 12.59 13.78
C PRO A 428 7.39 11.08 13.66
N LEU A 429 8.46 10.55 14.26
CA LEU A 429 8.76 9.13 14.23
C LEU A 429 7.74 8.30 15.03
N LEU A 430 7.36 8.75 16.24
CA LEU A 430 6.40 8.04 17.07
C LEU A 430 5.01 7.96 16.41
N ILE A 431 4.50 9.08 15.88
CA ILE A 431 3.20 9.07 15.18
C ILE A 431 3.31 8.30 13.86
N GLY A 432 4.34 8.61 13.06
CA GLY A 432 4.47 8.10 11.71
C GLY A 432 4.78 6.61 11.64
N ALA A 433 5.48 6.03 12.62
CA ALA A 433 5.86 4.62 12.58
C ALA A 433 5.07 3.71 13.53
N SER A 434 4.52 4.21 14.64
CA SER A 434 3.90 3.34 15.66
C SER A 434 2.59 2.72 15.22
N PHE A 435 1.89 3.33 14.26
CA PHE A 435 0.51 2.94 13.93
C PHE A 435 0.34 2.31 12.54
N VAL A 436 1.39 2.31 11.72
CA VAL A 436 1.32 1.86 10.32
C VAL A 436 0.83 0.42 10.20
N HIS A 437 1.31 -0.49 11.06
CA HIS A 437 0.87 -1.89 11.00
C HIS A 437 -0.64 -2.06 11.29
N TYR A 438 -1.24 -1.20 12.12
CA TYR A 438 -2.70 -1.22 12.30
C TYR A 438 -3.43 -0.74 11.07
N LEU A 439 -2.94 0.34 10.44
CA LEU A 439 -3.53 0.85 9.22
C LEU A 439 -3.47 -0.20 8.10
N LEU A 440 -2.35 -0.94 8.01
CA LEU A 440 -2.21 -2.09 7.12
C LEU A 440 -3.25 -3.16 7.46
N TYR A 441 -3.41 -3.54 8.74
CA TYR A 441 -4.39 -4.55 9.14
C TYR A 441 -5.83 -4.15 8.79
N ILE A 442 -6.22 -2.95 9.18
CA ILE A 442 -7.56 -2.40 8.97
C ILE A 442 -7.89 -2.35 7.47
N ALA A 443 -6.93 -1.91 6.66
CA ALA A 443 -7.12 -1.74 5.22
C ALA A 443 -7.09 -3.08 4.46
N VAL A 444 -6.17 -3.99 4.79
CA VAL A 444 -6.12 -5.35 4.19
C VAL A 444 -7.37 -6.14 4.54
N PHE A 445 -7.80 -6.11 5.81
CA PHE A 445 -8.99 -6.81 6.26
C PHE A 445 -10.26 -6.30 5.56
N HIS A 446 -10.32 -4.99 5.25
CA HIS A 446 -11.44 -4.40 4.52
C HIS A 446 -11.45 -4.75 3.03
N LEU A 447 -10.29 -4.71 2.36
CA LEU A 447 -10.20 -4.86 0.91
C LEU A 447 -10.15 -6.32 0.45
N ARG A 448 -9.35 -7.17 1.12
CA ARG A 448 -9.12 -8.62 0.87
C ARG A 448 -8.73 -9.07 -0.55
N GLU A 449 -8.77 -8.18 -1.54
CA GLU A 449 -8.53 -8.49 -2.95
C GLU A 449 -7.20 -7.90 -3.45
N SER A 450 -6.51 -8.67 -4.30
CA SER A 450 -5.26 -8.27 -4.98
C SER A 450 -4.14 -7.79 -4.05
N ILE A 451 -4.11 -8.31 -2.81
CA ILE A 451 -3.08 -8.01 -1.82
C ILE A 451 -1.88 -8.93 -2.04
N SER A 452 -0.67 -8.36 -2.09
CA SER A 452 0.55 -9.18 -2.05
C SER A 452 0.76 -9.66 -0.62
N PHE A 453 0.38 -10.92 -0.35
CA PHE A 453 0.42 -11.50 0.98
C PHE A 453 1.81 -11.41 1.62
N GLY A 454 2.85 -11.72 0.85
CA GLY A 454 4.23 -11.70 1.34
C GLY A 454 4.72 -10.31 1.70
N GLU A 455 4.44 -9.31 0.85
CA GLU A 455 4.77 -7.92 1.14
C GLU A 455 3.96 -7.39 2.33
N PHE A 456 2.66 -7.70 2.41
CA PHE A 456 1.82 -7.35 3.55
C PHE A 456 2.39 -7.89 4.86
N LYS A 457 2.70 -9.18 4.90
CA LYS A 457 3.27 -9.85 6.08
C LYS A 457 4.60 -9.19 6.48
N ARG A 458 5.48 -8.93 5.52
CA ARG A 458 6.77 -8.23 5.73
C ARG A 458 6.55 -6.85 6.34
N ASP A 459 5.70 -6.03 5.72
CA ASP A 459 5.46 -4.63 6.10
C ASP A 459 4.82 -4.55 7.49
N ALA A 460 3.78 -5.36 7.72
CA ALA A 460 3.11 -5.42 9.00
C ALA A 460 4.04 -5.88 10.13
N LEU A 461 4.86 -6.92 9.89
CA LEU A 461 5.83 -7.39 10.87
C LEU A 461 6.91 -6.33 11.16
N LEU A 462 7.44 -5.67 10.13
CA LEU A 462 8.42 -4.59 10.28
C LEU A 462 7.86 -3.46 11.13
N PHE A 463 6.73 -2.87 10.73
CA PHE A 463 6.17 -1.72 11.44
C PHE A 463 5.68 -2.08 12.84
N ARG A 464 5.15 -3.30 13.03
CA ARG A 464 4.85 -3.82 14.38
C ARG A 464 6.12 -3.86 15.22
N THR A 465 7.21 -4.41 14.69
CA THR A 465 8.50 -4.51 15.41
C THR A 465 9.04 -3.12 15.76
N VAL A 466 9.01 -2.17 14.82
CA VAL A 466 9.42 -0.78 15.04
C VAL A 466 8.57 -0.12 16.12
N ALA A 467 7.24 -0.26 16.07
CA ALA A 467 6.32 0.27 17.08
C ALA A 467 6.62 -0.27 18.49
N HIS A 468 6.83 -1.58 18.61
CA HIS A 468 7.11 -2.23 19.89
C HIS A 468 8.51 -1.88 20.40
N ALA A 469 9.50 -1.74 19.51
CA ALA A 469 10.85 -1.30 19.86
C ALA A 469 10.84 0.15 20.39
N MET A 470 10.05 1.05 19.80
CA MET A 470 9.88 2.41 20.31
C MET A 470 9.20 2.43 21.68
N LEU A 471 8.11 1.67 21.88
CA LEU A 471 7.46 1.53 23.19
C LEU A 471 8.42 1.00 24.26
N LEU A 472 9.18 -0.05 23.93
CA LEU A 472 10.18 -0.62 24.82
C LEU A 472 11.31 0.37 25.11
N GLY A 473 11.80 1.09 24.10
CA GLY A 473 12.85 2.10 24.27
C GLY A 473 12.43 3.22 25.21
N LEU A 474 11.21 3.74 25.03
CA LEU A 474 10.63 4.74 25.95
C LEU A 474 10.50 4.17 27.37
N TYR A 475 9.97 2.96 27.52
CA TYR A 475 9.82 2.31 28.82
C TYR A 475 11.15 2.04 29.54
N VAL A 476 12.19 1.60 28.81
CA VAL A 476 13.53 1.42 29.36
C VAL A 476 14.11 2.76 29.79
N SER A 477 13.91 3.82 29.01
CA SER A 477 14.38 5.17 29.37
C SER A 477 13.73 5.70 30.66
N THR A 478 12.44 5.38 30.87
CA THR A 478 11.73 5.78 32.08
C THR A 478 12.12 4.91 33.28
N ILE A 479 12.37 3.62 33.09
CA ILE A 479 12.95 2.75 34.13
C ILE A 479 14.31 3.27 34.59
N ALA A 480 15.18 3.63 33.64
CA ALA A 480 16.53 4.08 33.95
C ALA A 480 16.54 5.35 34.83
N SER A 481 15.50 6.20 34.69
CA SER A 481 15.36 7.46 35.42
C SER A 481 14.51 7.36 36.70
N HIS A 482 13.52 6.46 36.75
CA HIS A 482 12.51 6.42 37.82
C HIS A 482 12.36 5.06 38.52
N GLY A 483 13.15 4.06 38.12
CA GLY A 483 13.09 2.70 38.67
C GLY A 483 12.01 1.83 38.05
N ILE A 484 12.03 0.54 38.40
CA ILE A 484 11.13 -0.47 37.83
C ILE A 484 9.81 -0.51 38.60
N ASN A 485 8.69 -0.50 37.86
CA ASN A 485 7.40 -0.92 38.39
C ASN A 485 7.18 -2.41 38.06
N TRP A 486 7.22 -3.27 39.08
CA TRP A 486 7.12 -4.73 38.90
C TRP A 486 5.77 -5.19 38.37
N LEU A 487 4.67 -4.52 38.72
CA LEU A 487 3.35 -4.82 38.17
C LEU A 487 3.32 -4.53 36.66
N SER A 488 3.83 -3.37 36.26
CA SER A 488 3.98 -2.99 34.84
C SER A 488 4.80 -4.05 34.09
N LEU A 489 5.98 -4.43 34.61
CA LEU A 489 6.83 -5.44 33.98
C LEU A 489 6.13 -6.80 33.87
N GLY A 490 5.44 -7.23 34.94
CA GLY A 490 4.67 -8.48 34.93
C GLY A 490 3.57 -8.50 33.89
N LEU A 491 2.82 -7.41 33.73
CA LEU A 491 1.79 -7.26 32.70
C LEU A 491 2.37 -7.28 31.28
N ILE A 492 3.50 -6.60 31.05
CA ILE A 492 4.19 -6.61 29.76
C ILE A 492 4.65 -8.02 29.38
N LEU A 493 5.35 -8.70 30.30
CA LEU A 493 5.87 -10.06 30.06
C LEU A 493 4.74 -11.08 29.91
N GLY A 494 3.72 -11.03 30.77
CA GLY A 494 2.58 -11.94 30.72
C GLY A 494 1.73 -11.73 29.45
N GLY A 495 1.46 -10.47 29.09
CA GLY A 495 0.70 -10.10 27.91
C GLY A 495 1.37 -10.52 26.61
N TYR A 496 2.65 -10.17 26.41
CA TYR A 496 3.39 -10.60 25.22
C TYR A 496 3.67 -12.11 25.22
N GLY A 497 3.83 -12.74 26.39
CA GLY A 497 3.93 -14.19 26.52
C GLY A 497 2.67 -14.89 26.00
N LEU A 498 1.49 -14.42 26.39
CA LEU A 498 0.21 -14.94 25.89
C LEU A 498 0.05 -14.73 24.38
N ALA A 499 0.37 -13.53 23.88
CA ALA A 499 0.28 -13.24 22.44
C ALA A 499 1.27 -14.07 21.60
N SER A 500 2.47 -14.31 22.13
CA SER A 500 3.49 -15.14 21.47
C SER A 500 3.09 -16.62 21.47
N ALA A 501 2.55 -17.14 22.58
CA ALA A 501 2.02 -18.50 22.66
C ALA A 501 0.86 -18.71 21.67
N ALA A 502 -0.01 -17.70 21.51
CA ALA A 502 -1.08 -17.73 20.53
C ALA A 502 -0.56 -17.72 19.09
N THR A 503 0.43 -16.87 18.79
CA THR A 503 1.08 -16.83 17.47
C THR A 503 1.76 -18.16 17.14
N TYR A 504 2.42 -18.78 18.13
CA TYR A 504 3.04 -20.10 17.98
C TYR A 504 2.01 -21.20 17.70
N ALA A 505 0.89 -21.20 18.42
CA ALA A 505 -0.16 -22.21 18.25
C ALA A 505 -0.92 -22.07 16.92
N LEU A 506 -1.11 -20.85 16.43
CA LEU A 506 -1.81 -20.55 15.17
C LEU A 506 -0.90 -20.63 13.93
N GLY A 507 0.37 -20.28 14.09
CA GLY A 507 1.33 -20.11 12.99
C GLY A 507 1.31 -18.69 12.41
N LEU A 508 2.44 -18.27 11.83
CA LEU A 508 2.60 -16.91 11.31
C LEU A 508 1.64 -16.60 10.16
N ASP A 509 1.44 -17.51 9.21
CA ASP A 509 0.61 -17.22 8.02
C ASP A 509 -0.86 -16.97 8.38
N GLN A 510 -1.41 -17.70 9.35
CA GLN A 510 -2.77 -17.48 9.86
C GLN A 510 -2.88 -16.23 10.74
N THR A 511 -1.80 -15.84 11.42
CA THR A 511 -1.74 -14.60 12.23
C THR A 511 -1.90 -13.34 11.37
N TYR A 512 -1.44 -13.37 10.12
CA TYR A 512 -1.47 -12.23 9.19
C TYR A 512 -2.53 -12.42 8.09
N PHE A 513 -3.75 -12.76 8.47
CA PHE A 513 -4.91 -12.89 7.58
C PHE A 513 -4.77 -13.87 6.41
N GLY A 514 -3.92 -14.89 6.56
CA GLY A 514 -3.75 -15.88 5.50
C GLY A 514 -5.06 -16.63 5.18
N VAL A 515 -5.97 -16.78 6.14
CA VAL A 515 -7.27 -17.43 5.86
C VAL A 515 -8.17 -16.48 5.05
N GLU A 516 -8.29 -15.23 5.50
CA GLU A 516 -9.16 -14.21 4.93
C GLU A 516 -8.72 -13.78 3.53
N LEU A 517 -7.43 -13.92 3.21
CA LEU A 517 -6.86 -13.66 1.89
C LEU A 517 -6.85 -14.89 0.97
N GLY A 518 -7.48 -16.00 1.39
CA GLY A 518 -7.54 -17.25 0.60
C GLY A 518 -6.18 -17.94 0.43
N GLN A 519 -5.24 -17.60 1.29
CA GLN A 519 -3.84 -17.98 1.23
C GLN A 519 -3.61 -19.33 1.96
N VAL A 520 -4.20 -19.53 3.14
CA VAL A 520 -4.16 -20.80 3.89
C VAL A 520 -5.55 -21.32 4.19
N GLN A 521 -5.67 -22.64 4.29
CA GLN A 521 -6.91 -23.28 4.73
C GLN A 521 -7.24 -22.89 6.19
N PRO A 522 -8.51 -22.63 6.51
CA PRO A 522 -8.93 -22.36 7.88
C PRO A 522 -8.56 -23.52 8.81
N ARG A 523 -7.84 -23.23 9.90
CA ARG A 523 -7.53 -24.21 10.93
C ARG A 523 -8.00 -23.70 12.28
N ARG A 524 -8.88 -24.45 12.94
CA ARG A 524 -9.27 -24.13 14.31
C ARG A 524 -8.23 -24.70 15.28
N VAL A 525 -7.63 -23.83 16.09
CA VAL A 525 -6.72 -24.23 17.16
C VAL A 525 -7.51 -24.47 18.44
N THR A 526 -7.42 -25.68 18.99
CA THR A 526 -8.10 -26.09 20.23
C THR A 526 -7.13 -26.31 21.39
N SER A 527 -5.83 -26.05 21.19
CA SER A 527 -4.83 -26.08 22.24
C SER A 527 -4.68 -24.71 22.90
N PHE A 528 -3.93 -24.67 24.01
CA PHE A 528 -3.55 -23.40 24.64
C PHE A 528 -2.85 -22.47 23.63
N PRO A 529 -3.15 -21.16 23.65
CA PRO A 529 -4.07 -20.44 24.55
C PRO A 529 -5.54 -20.32 24.08
N TYR A 530 -5.87 -20.82 22.89
CA TYR A 530 -7.20 -20.64 22.28
C TYR A 530 -8.33 -21.43 22.97
N ASN A 531 -8.01 -22.45 23.77
CA ASN A 531 -8.99 -23.15 24.58
C ASN A 531 -9.37 -22.41 25.88
N VAL A 532 -8.64 -21.36 26.26
CA VAL A 532 -8.87 -20.61 27.52
C VAL A 532 -9.33 -19.19 27.24
N VAL A 533 -8.73 -18.52 26.25
CA VAL A 533 -9.01 -17.12 25.91
C VAL A 533 -9.51 -17.07 24.46
N PRO A 534 -10.66 -16.44 24.17
CA PRO A 534 -11.21 -16.40 22.81
C PRO A 534 -10.32 -15.69 21.77
N HIS A 535 -9.72 -14.56 22.14
CA HIS A 535 -8.81 -13.79 21.27
C HIS A 535 -7.46 -13.56 21.97
N PRO A 536 -6.65 -14.63 22.20
CA PRO A 536 -5.48 -14.58 23.07
C PRO A 536 -4.39 -13.63 22.56
N MET A 537 -4.26 -13.45 21.25
CA MET A 537 -3.33 -12.49 20.65
C MET A 537 -3.69 -11.03 20.99
N ILE A 538 -4.97 -10.66 20.79
CA ILE A 538 -5.45 -9.29 21.03
C ILE A 538 -5.45 -9.03 22.53
N VAL A 539 -6.03 -9.93 23.34
CA VAL A 539 -6.06 -9.80 24.79
C VAL A 539 -4.65 -9.71 25.37
N GLY A 540 -3.73 -10.60 24.96
CA GLY A 540 -2.34 -10.56 25.43
C GLY A 540 -1.66 -9.24 25.09
N THR A 541 -1.86 -8.72 23.87
CA THR A 541 -1.26 -7.44 23.48
C THR A 541 -1.88 -6.27 24.23
N LEU A 542 -3.20 -6.24 24.45
CA LEU A 542 -3.86 -5.22 25.25
C LEU A 542 -3.36 -5.22 26.71
N VAL A 543 -3.17 -6.40 27.31
CA VAL A 543 -2.60 -6.53 28.66
C VAL A 543 -1.17 -5.97 28.71
N ALA A 544 -0.34 -6.26 27.70
CA ALA A 544 1.02 -5.73 27.64
C ALA A 544 1.03 -4.20 27.49
N LEU A 545 0.16 -3.66 26.62
CA LEU A 545 -0.02 -2.21 26.45
C LEU A 545 -0.46 -1.54 27.76
N VAL A 546 -1.45 -2.09 28.46
CA VAL A 546 -1.85 -1.60 29.79
C VAL A 546 -0.67 -1.64 30.76
N GLY A 547 0.18 -2.67 30.70
CA GLY A 547 1.43 -2.73 31.46
C GLY A 547 2.30 -1.48 31.27
N TYR A 548 2.59 -1.10 30.02
CA TYR A 548 3.31 0.15 29.72
C TYR A 548 2.63 1.39 30.32
N TYR A 549 1.29 1.48 30.25
CA TYR A 549 0.54 2.64 30.75
C TYR A 549 0.46 2.71 32.29
N VAL A 550 0.53 1.57 32.97
CA VAL A 550 0.56 1.48 34.44
C VAL A 550 1.83 2.12 35.00
N HIS A 551 2.93 2.10 34.25
CA HIS A 551 4.14 2.82 34.63
C HIS A 551 3.95 4.33 34.48
N GLY A 552 3.71 5.02 35.61
CA GLY A 552 3.41 6.46 35.66
C GLY A 552 4.33 7.34 34.81
N PRO A 553 5.66 7.21 34.92
CA PRO A 553 6.60 8.00 34.11
C PRO A 553 6.43 7.82 32.58
N MET A 554 6.08 6.61 32.12
CA MET A 554 5.79 6.37 30.70
C MET A 554 4.50 7.09 30.28
N ARG A 555 3.48 7.03 31.12
CA ARG A 555 2.21 7.74 30.90
C ARG A 555 2.39 9.26 30.88
N GLU A 556 3.28 9.80 31.71
CA GLU A 556 3.59 11.23 31.70
C GLU A 556 4.38 11.65 30.47
N LEU A 557 5.33 10.81 30.02
CA LEU A 557 6.15 11.08 28.85
C LEU A 557 5.35 11.08 27.54
N ALA A 558 4.43 10.12 27.38
CA ALA A 558 3.63 9.96 26.16
C ALA A 558 2.19 9.51 26.48
N PRO A 559 1.34 10.39 27.04
CA PRO A 559 0.02 10.04 27.57
C PRO A 559 -0.96 9.50 26.52
N TRP A 560 -0.75 9.85 25.26
CA TRP A 560 -1.59 9.46 24.13
C TRP A 560 -1.15 8.16 23.45
N LEU A 561 0.13 7.77 23.56
CA LEU A 561 0.72 6.72 22.72
C LEU A 561 0.06 5.36 22.98
N VAL A 562 0.05 4.90 24.22
CA VAL A 562 -0.56 3.61 24.57
C VAL A 562 -2.08 3.60 24.37
N PRO A 563 -2.85 4.62 24.78
CA PRO A 563 -4.28 4.68 24.47
C PRO A 563 -4.58 4.59 22.96
N MET A 564 -3.76 5.22 22.11
CA MET A 564 -3.91 5.12 20.65
C MET A 564 -3.64 3.71 20.14
N HIS A 565 -2.62 3.02 20.63
CA HIS A 565 -2.37 1.60 20.30
C HIS A 565 -3.57 0.71 20.68
N ILE A 566 -4.14 0.93 21.87
CA ILE A 566 -5.34 0.22 22.34
C ILE A 566 -6.53 0.52 21.42
N ALA A 567 -6.76 1.80 21.09
CA ALA A 567 -7.86 2.22 20.23
C ALA A 567 -7.78 1.55 18.84
N PHE A 568 -6.61 1.51 18.21
CA PHE A 568 -6.43 0.82 16.93
C PHE A 568 -6.68 -0.69 17.03
N TYR A 569 -6.25 -1.35 18.10
CA TYR A 569 -6.57 -2.77 18.33
C TYR A 569 -8.07 -2.99 18.49
N LEU A 570 -8.77 -2.11 19.20
CA LEU A 570 -10.22 -2.19 19.37
C LEU A 570 -10.98 -1.94 18.06
N VAL A 571 -10.51 -1.01 17.23
CA VAL A 571 -11.06 -0.80 15.88
C VAL A 571 -10.92 -2.06 15.05
N HIS A 572 -9.73 -2.66 15.04
CA HIS A 572 -9.49 -3.89 14.29
C HIS A 572 -10.32 -5.08 14.82
N LEU A 573 -10.38 -5.27 16.14
CA LEU A 573 -11.26 -6.27 16.77
C LEU A 573 -12.74 -6.01 16.41
N GLY A 574 -13.16 -4.75 16.41
CA GLY A 574 -14.51 -4.36 15.98
C GLY A 574 -14.79 -4.75 14.54
N GLN A 575 -13.83 -4.58 13.62
CA GLN A 575 -13.97 -5.06 12.25
C GLN A 575 -14.11 -6.59 12.18
N GLU A 576 -13.33 -7.33 12.97
CA GLU A 576 -13.40 -8.80 13.03
C GLU A 576 -14.77 -9.26 13.54
N MET A 577 -15.29 -8.63 14.60
CA MET A 577 -16.59 -8.97 15.20
C MET A 577 -17.79 -8.58 14.32
N LEU A 578 -17.65 -7.53 13.51
CA LEU A 578 -18.71 -7.01 12.64
C LEU A 578 -18.61 -7.55 11.20
N ASP A 579 -17.71 -8.49 10.92
CA ASP A 579 -17.52 -9.04 9.58
C ASP A 579 -18.76 -9.82 9.10
N THR A 580 -19.65 -9.14 8.40
CA THR A 580 -20.87 -9.72 7.83
C THR A 580 -20.56 -10.73 6.72
N ARG A 581 -19.41 -10.62 6.04
CA ARG A 581 -19.03 -11.55 4.96
C ARG A 581 -18.69 -12.93 5.49
N ARG A 582 -18.16 -13.01 6.71
CA ARG A 582 -17.98 -14.30 7.40
C ARG A 582 -19.30 -14.94 7.76
N ALA A 583 -20.29 -14.16 8.20
CA ALA A 583 -21.64 -14.65 8.47
C ALA A 583 -22.36 -15.12 7.18
N GLU A 584 -22.13 -14.44 6.05
CA GLU A 584 -22.65 -14.84 4.73
C GLU A 584 -21.98 -16.12 4.22
N ALA A 585 -20.65 -16.25 4.32
CA ALA A 585 -19.92 -17.46 3.94
C ALA A 585 -20.22 -18.67 4.86
N GLU A 586 -20.39 -18.45 6.16
CA GLU A 586 -20.84 -19.47 7.12
C GLU A 586 -22.30 -19.89 6.83
N ALA A 587 -23.17 -18.96 6.39
CA ALA A 587 -24.53 -19.28 5.95
C ALA A 587 -24.57 -20.04 4.60
N GLU A 588 -23.68 -19.73 3.66
CA GLU A 588 -23.57 -20.44 2.37
C GLU A 588 -22.94 -21.82 2.52
N SER A 589 -21.97 -21.98 3.43
CA SER A 589 -21.35 -23.27 3.77
C SER A 589 -22.21 -24.13 4.71
N GLY A 590 -23.23 -23.55 5.35
CA GLY A 590 -24.14 -24.17 6.30
C GLY A 590 -25.30 -24.98 5.69
N THR A 591 -25.12 -25.59 4.52
CA THR A 591 -26.01 -26.65 4.01
C THR A 591 -25.35 -28.02 4.13
N GLY A 592 -25.10 -28.45 5.37
CA GLY A 592 -24.63 -29.80 5.66
C GLY A 592 -24.04 -29.93 7.05
N ASP A 593 -24.91 -29.96 8.07
CA ASP A 593 -24.81 -30.89 9.21
C ASP A 593 -25.92 -30.56 10.22
N THR A 594 -27.02 -31.30 10.07
CA THR A 594 -27.96 -31.65 11.16
C THR A 594 -27.48 -32.91 11.84
#